data_AF-A0A061GA33-F1
#
_entry.id   AF-A0A061GA33-F1
#
_cell.length_a   1.000
_cell.length_b   1.000
_cell.length_c   1.000
_cell.angle_alpha   90.00
_cell.angle_beta   90.00
_cell.angle_gamma   90.00
#
_symmetry.space_group_name_H-M   'P 1'
#
loop_
_entity.id
_entity.type
_entity.pdbx_description
1 polymer ?
#
loop_
_entity_poly.entity_id
_entity_poly.type
_entity_poly.pdbx_seq_one_letter_code
_entity_poly.pdbx_strand_id
1 'polypeptide(L)'
;MDVPSSWDALRKQARKLEAQLDEQMNSYRKLVSTKVSTKVDSEENDLESGIDRLLKQLQQVNMQMQDWVSSGGSEMVSHTLTRHQEILQDLTQQMDSVISHAQATLGALVLQRSTFGGINSKLSNVGSRLPTVNHILSAIKRKKSMDTIILSFVASVCTFLIFIYWLSK
;
A
#
# COMPACT_ATOMS: atom_id res chain seq x y z
N MET A 1 51.08 24.74 4.62
CA MET A 1 50.49 23.53 4.02
C MET A 1 49.36 23.12 4.95
N ASP A 2 48.18 23.65 4.68
CA ASP A 2 47.01 23.51 5.55
C ASP A 2 46.40 22.12 5.34
N VAL A 3 46.31 21.38 6.44
CA VAL A 3 45.75 20.03 6.46
C VAL A 3 44.33 20.06 5.87
N PRO A 4 43.98 19.15 4.94
CA PRO A 4 42.63 19.10 4.38
C PRO A 4 41.65 18.54 5.43
N SER A 5 41.29 19.31 6.45
CA SER A 5 40.54 18.78 7.60
C SER A 5 40.01 19.88 8.54
N SER A 6 39.10 20.76 8.10
CA SER A 6 38.36 21.61 9.04
C SER A 6 37.13 20.83 9.52
N TRP A 7 36.99 20.68 10.84
CA TRP A 7 35.79 20.12 11.48
C TRP A 7 34.47 20.72 10.95
N ASP A 8 34.48 22.01 10.58
CA ASP A 8 33.33 22.69 9.99
C ASP A 8 32.96 22.13 8.59
N ALA A 9 33.96 21.77 7.79
CA ALA A 9 33.76 21.16 6.48
C ALA A 9 33.13 19.77 6.59
N LEU A 10 33.60 18.96 7.55
CA LEU A 10 33.03 17.64 7.83
C LEU A 10 31.56 17.77 8.30
N ARG A 11 31.25 18.71 9.20
CA ARG A 11 29.87 18.94 9.65
C ARG A 11 28.96 19.38 8.51
N LYS A 12 29.42 20.29 7.65
CA LYS A 12 28.65 20.73 6.47
C LYS A 12 28.40 19.56 5.52
N GLN A 13 29.39 18.70 5.32
CA GLN A 13 29.25 17.51 4.49
C GLN A 13 28.25 16.52 5.09
N ALA A 14 28.32 16.25 6.41
CA ALA A 14 27.37 15.38 7.10
C ALA A 14 25.93 15.90 6.96
N ARG A 15 25.68 17.18 7.25
CA ARG A 15 24.34 17.78 7.09
C ARG A 15 23.80 17.70 5.65
N LYS A 16 24.69 17.87 4.66
CA LYS A 16 24.30 17.75 3.25
C LYS A 16 23.90 16.31 2.92
N LEU A 17 24.65 15.32 3.40
CA LEU A 17 24.36 13.90 3.20
C LEU A 17 23.08 13.49 3.94
N GLU A 18 22.86 13.97 5.17
CA GLU A 18 21.61 13.78 5.94
C GLU A 18 20.39 14.31 5.16
N ALA A 19 20.48 15.53 4.60
CA ALA A 19 19.39 16.10 3.80
C ALA A 19 19.11 15.32 2.52
N GLN A 20 20.16 14.86 1.82
CA GLN A 20 20.02 14.03 0.62
C GLN A 20 19.40 12.66 0.95
N LEU A 21 19.77 12.07 2.09
CA LEU A 21 19.23 10.80 2.55
C LEU A 21 17.74 10.91 2.86
N ASP A 22 17.30 11.99 3.53
CA ASP A 22 15.89 12.23 3.82
C ASP A 22 15.04 12.46 2.56
N GLU A 23 15.57 13.19 1.56
CA GLU A 23 14.91 13.39 0.27
C GLU A 23 14.74 12.07 -0.51
N GLN A 24 15.78 11.24 -0.53
CA GLN A 24 15.73 9.91 -1.15
C GLN A 24 14.76 8.98 -0.41
N MET A 25 14.77 8.99 0.92
CA MET A 25 13.85 8.19 1.73
C MET A 25 12.39 8.61 1.52
N ASN A 26 12.11 9.91 1.42
CA ASN A 26 10.78 10.41 1.09
C ASN A 26 10.33 10.01 -0.31
N SER A 27 11.25 10.00 -1.27
CA SER A 27 10.97 9.52 -2.64
C SER A 27 10.70 8.02 -2.67
N TYR A 28 11.47 7.23 -1.93
CA TYR A 28 11.26 5.80 -1.76
C TYR A 28 9.91 5.50 -1.08
N ARG A 29 9.58 6.16 0.04
CA ARG A 29 8.28 6.04 0.72
C ARG A 29 7.10 6.36 -0.22
N LYS A 30 7.22 7.43 -1.02
CA LYS A 30 6.21 7.79 -2.02
C LYS A 30 6.08 6.73 -3.11
N LEU A 31 7.18 6.19 -3.61
CA LEU A 31 7.16 5.13 -4.61
C LEU A 31 6.57 3.84 -4.05
N VAL A 32 6.97 3.42 -2.85
CA VAL A 32 6.38 2.27 -2.14
C VAL A 32 4.87 2.47 -1.95
N SER A 33 4.42 3.66 -1.53
CA SER A 33 2.99 3.97 -1.39
C SER A 33 2.24 4.06 -2.73
N THR A 34 2.92 4.44 -3.81
CA THR A 34 2.32 4.60 -5.15
C THR A 34 2.30 3.28 -5.91
N LYS A 35 3.20 2.33 -5.57
CA LYS A 35 3.28 1.00 -6.14
C LYS A 35 2.21 0.06 -5.58
N VAL A 36 0.99 0.30 -6.02
CA VAL A 36 -0.15 -0.62 -5.89
C VAL A 36 -0.45 -1.34 -7.22
N SER A 37 0.21 -1.00 -8.34
CA SER A 37 -0.24 -1.51 -9.66
C SER A 37 0.83 -1.81 -10.74
N THR A 38 2.05 -1.27 -10.71
CA THR A 38 2.99 -1.40 -11.84
C THR A 38 4.30 -2.09 -11.45
N LYS A 39 4.77 -2.96 -12.36
CA LYS A 39 6.00 -3.76 -12.28
C LYS A 39 7.22 -2.83 -12.40
N VAL A 40 7.66 -2.25 -11.27
CA VAL A 40 8.73 -1.25 -11.24
C VAL A 40 9.88 -1.73 -10.33
N ASP A 41 10.26 -3.01 -10.37
CA ASP A 41 11.37 -3.51 -9.52
C ASP A 41 12.67 -2.71 -9.71
N SER A 42 12.97 -2.27 -10.93
CA SER A 42 14.23 -1.55 -11.22
C SER A 42 14.37 -0.22 -10.48
N GLU A 43 13.35 0.64 -10.45
CA GLU A 43 13.48 1.96 -9.80
C GLU A 43 13.56 1.87 -8.27
N GLU A 44 12.98 0.82 -7.67
CA GLU A 44 13.07 0.58 -6.22
C GLU A 44 14.46 0.10 -5.81
N ASN A 45 15.04 -0.83 -6.58
CA ASN A 45 16.42 -1.26 -6.39
C ASN A 45 17.43 -0.11 -6.61
N ASP A 46 17.18 0.75 -7.59
CA ASP A 46 18.04 1.92 -7.85
C ASP A 46 18.00 2.91 -6.67
N LEU A 47 16.83 3.15 -6.10
CA LEU A 47 16.68 4.01 -4.92
C LEU A 47 17.27 3.38 -3.66
N GLU A 48 17.04 2.09 -3.42
CA GLU A 48 17.62 1.35 -2.30
C GLU A 48 19.15 1.41 -2.36
N SER A 49 19.74 1.16 -3.52
CA SER A 49 21.19 1.25 -3.73
C SER A 49 21.74 2.68 -3.55
N GLY A 50 20.95 3.71 -3.90
CA GLY A 50 21.28 5.11 -3.69
C GLY A 50 21.32 5.48 -2.21
N ILE A 51 20.33 5.02 -1.44
CA ILE A 51 20.23 5.22 0.02
C ILE A 51 21.41 4.52 0.72
N ASP A 52 21.71 3.27 0.36
CA ASP A 52 22.85 2.52 0.87
C ASP A 52 24.20 3.23 0.65
N ARG A 53 24.37 3.83 -0.55
CA ARG A 53 25.57 4.59 -0.89
C ARG A 53 25.70 5.85 -0.04
N LEU A 54 24.60 6.58 0.18
CA LEU A 54 24.58 7.77 1.03
C LEU A 54 24.90 7.43 2.49
N LEU A 55 24.37 6.33 3.01
CA LEU A 55 24.70 5.84 4.36
C LEU A 55 26.18 5.52 4.51
N LYS A 56 26.78 4.80 3.55
CA LYS A 56 28.22 4.50 3.57
C LYS A 56 29.07 5.78 3.56
N GLN A 57 28.67 6.78 2.78
CA GLN A 57 29.35 8.07 2.75
C GLN A 57 29.21 8.82 4.08
N LEU A 58 28.02 8.81 4.69
CA LEU A 58 27.77 9.46 5.98
C LEU A 58 28.54 8.78 7.11
N GLN A 59 28.63 7.45 7.10
CA GLN A 59 29.46 6.67 8.02
C GLN A 59 30.96 6.97 7.84
N GLN A 60 31.43 7.09 6.61
CA GLN A 60 32.81 7.48 6.32
C GLN A 60 33.13 8.89 6.86
N VAL A 61 32.22 9.85 6.68
CA VAL A 61 32.38 11.22 7.22
C VAL A 61 32.41 11.19 8.75
N ASN A 62 31.56 10.39 9.40
CA ASN A 62 31.59 10.24 10.86
C ASN A 62 32.88 9.57 11.37
N MET A 63 33.46 8.63 10.62
CA MET A 63 34.76 8.05 10.94
C MET A 63 35.89 9.09 10.82
N GLN A 64 35.85 9.94 9.80
CA GLN A 64 36.79 11.06 9.65
C GLN A 64 36.64 12.09 10.76
N MET A 65 35.41 12.36 11.21
CA MET A 65 35.16 13.21 12.37
C MET A 65 35.72 12.60 13.66
N GLN A 66 35.58 11.28 13.85
CA GLN A 66 36.14 10.55 14.99
C GLN A 66 37.65 10.60 15.02
N ASP A 67 38.32 10.37 13.89
CA ASP A 67 39.77 10.48 13.77
C ASP A 67 40.24 11.90 14.09
N TRP A 68 39.50 12.92 13.63
CA TRP A 68 39.79 14.32 13.93
C TRP A 68 39.66 14.63 15.42
N VAL A 69 38.63 14.14 16.10
CA VAL A 69 38.46 14.28 17.55
C VAL A 69 39.60 13.57 18.29
N SER A 70 39.93 12.33 17.90
CA SER A 70 41.00 11.54 18.52
C SER A 70 42.40 12.12 18.29
N SER A 71 42.61 12.88 17.21
CA SER A 71 43.90 13.51 16.88
C SER A 71 44.23 14.80 17.67
N GLY A 72 43.31 15.26 18.53
CA GLY A 72 43.50 16.45 19.37
C GLY A 72 42.30 17.41 19.42
N GLY A 73 41.10 16.94 19.09
CA GLY A 73 39.87 17.73 19.16
C GLY A 73 39.42 17.99 20.61
N SER A 74 38.83 19.16 20.85
CA SER A 74 38.28 19.57 22.15
C SER A 74 37.07 18.72 22.59
N GLU A 75 36.83 18.54 23.89
CA GLU A 75 35.67 17.79 24.45
C GLU A 75 34.32 18.23 23.84
N MET A 76 34.15 19.51 23.50
CA MET A 76 32.93 20.01 22.85
C MET A 76 32.70 19.44 21.43
N VAL A 77 33.79 19.12 20.74
CA VAL A 77 33.79 18.47 19.42
C VAL A 77 33.36 17.01 19.57
N SER A 78 33.82 16.34 20.64
CA SER A 78 33.41 14.97 20.99
C SER A 78 31.91 14.85 21.24
N HIS A 79 31.31 15.77 22.01
CA HIS A 79 29.86 15.77 22.21
C HIS A 79 29.06 15.94 20.91
N THR A 80 29.57 16.77 20.00
CA THR A 80 28.88 16.95 18.72
C THR A 80 29.03 15.72 17.82
N LEU A 81 30.15 15.02 17.90
CA LEU A 81 30.34 13.75 17.21
C LEU A 81 29.36 12.69 17.70
N THR A 82 29.21 12.54 19.01
CA THR A 82 28.22 11.62 19.59
C THR A 82 26.83 11.89 19.05
N ARG A 83 26.42 13.17 18.99
CA ARG A 83 25.14 13.56 18.39
C ARG A 83 25.04 13.15 16.91
N HIS A 84 26.10 13.34 16.10
CA HIS A 84 26.08 12.91 14.70
C HIS A 84 26.05 11.39 14.56
N GLN A 85 26.63 10.63 15.49
CA GLN A 85 26.53 9.17 15.52
C GLN A 85 25.10 8.72 15.86
N GLU A 86 24.44 9.36 16.83
CA GLU A 86 23.04 9.11 17.18
C GLU A 86 22.12 9.38 15.98
N ILE A 87 22.28 10.52 15.31
CA ILE A 87 21.52 10.86 14.10
C ILE A 87 21.73 9.81 13.01
N LEU A 88 22.96 9.35 12.81
CA LEU A 88 23.27 8.32 11.83
C LEU A 88 22.55 7.00 12.14
N GLN A 89 22.60 6.58 13.39
CA GLN A 89 22.00 5.34 13.85
C GLN A 89 20.48 5.39 13.71
N ASP A 90 19.87 6.51 14.07
CA ASP A 90 18.45 6.76 13.90
C ASP A 90 18.04 6.73 12.42
N LEU A 91 18.77 7.43 11.54
CA LEU A 91 18.53 7.40 10.09
C LEU A 91 18.65 5.99 9.50
N THR A 92 19.61 5.19 9.97
CA THR A 92 19.81 3.80 9.53
C THR A 92 18.64 2.91 9.98
N GLN A 93 18.21 3.02 11.24
CA GLN A 93 17.06 2.27 11.74
C GLN A 93 15.75 2.66 11.04
N GLN A 94 15.57 3.95 10.79
CA GLN A 94 14.42 4.44 10.03
C GLN A 94 14.41 3.87 8.61
N MET A 95 15.57 3.73 7.96
CA MET A 95 15.69 3.08 6.65
C MET A 95 15.29 1.61 6.71
N ASP A 96 15.86 0.82 7.62
CA ASP A 96 15.57 -0.61 7.75
C ASP A 96 14.07 -0.86 7.96
N SER A 97 13.43 0.00 8.76
CA SER A 97 11.98 0.00 8.96
C SER A 97 11.22 0.26 7.65
N VAL A 98 11.63 1.26 6.87
CA VAL A 98 10.99 1.59 5.59
C VAL A 98 11.12 0.47 4.56
N ILE A 99 12.29 -0.13 4.45
CA ILE A 99 12.53 -1.27 3.54
C ILE A 99 11.68 -2.46 3.97
N SER A 100 11.68 -2.78 5.27
CA SER A 100 10.85 -3.85 5.83
C SER A 100 9.35 -3.63 5.57
N HIS A 101 8.86 -2.39 5.75
CA HIS A 101 7.49 -2.02 5.44
C HIS A 101 7.14 -2.16 3.94
N ALA A 102 8.07 -1.78 3.05
CA ALA A 102 7.91 -1.98 1.62
C ALA A 102 7.80 -3.46 1.26
N GLN A 103 8.72 -4.29 1.76
CA GLN A 103 8.74 -5.74 1.53
C GLN A 103 7.49 -6.43 2.08
N ALA A 104 7.03 -6.06 3.28
CA ALA A 104 5.82 -6.60 3.89
C ALA A 104 4.56 -6.26 3.05
N THR A 105 4.50 -5.04 2.52
CA THR A 105 3.40 -4.61 1.65
C THR A 105 3.40 -5.40 0.33
N LEU A 106 4.56 -5.57 -0.30
CA LEU A 106 4.71 -6.39 -1.50
C LEU A 106 4.33 -7.87 -1.24
N GLY A 107 4.79 -8.44 -0.12
CA GLY A 107 4.45 -9.82 0.27
C GLY A 107 2.95 -10.03 0.50
N ALA A 108 2.30 -9.10 1.21
CA ALA A 108 0.85 -9.13 1.42
C ALA A 108 0.08 -9.04 0.10
N LEU A 109 0.54 -8.22 -0.86
CA LEU A 109 -0.08 -8.06 -2.17
C LEU A 109 0.15 -9.27 -3.10
N VAL A 110 1.32 -9.91 -3.05
CA VAL A 110 1.58 -11.18 -3.77
C VAL A 110 0.66 -12.28 -3.23
N LEU A 111 0.50 -12.36 -1.90
CA LEU A 111 -0.42 -13.29 -1.26
C LEU A 111 -1.88 -12.96 -1.65
N GLN A 112 -2.26 -11.68 -1.67
CA GLN A 112 -3.58 -11.23 -2.11
C GLN A 112 -3.83 -11.58 -3.60
N ARG A 113 -2.83 -11.46 -4.48
CA ARG A 113 -2.91 -11.87 -5.89
C ARG A 113 -3.08 -13.38 -6.05
N SER A 114 -2.39 -14.19 -5.25
CA SER A 114 -2.58 -15.65 -5.23
C SER A 114 -3.98 -16.02 -4.74
N THR A 115 -4.52 -15.25 -3.80
CA THR A 115 -5.89 -15.39 -3.30
C THR A 115 -6.89 -15.03 -4.40
N PHE A 116 -6.71 -13.92 -5.13
CA PHE A 116 -7.54 -13.56 -6.29
C PHE A 116 -7.46 -14.58 -7.44
N GLY A 117 -6.29 -15.17 -7.69
CA GLY A 117 -6.16 -16.29 -8.64
C GLY A 117 -6.94 -17.53 -8.21
N GLY A 118 -6.94 -17.85 -6.90
CA GLY A 118 -7.76 -18.92 -6.33
C GLY A 118 -9.25 -18.58 -6.20
N ILE A 119 -9.63 -17.29 -6.21
CA ILE A 119 -11.04 -16.89 -6.19
C ILE A 119 -11.73 -17.32 -7.50
N ASN A 120 -11.05 -17.41 -8.65
CA ASN A 120 -11.65 -17.96 -9.87
C ASN A 120 -12.01 -19.45 -9.77
N SER A 121 -11.21 -20.27 -9.06
CA SER A 121 -11.54 -21.69 -8.83
C SER A 121 -12.64 -21.86 -7.78
N LYS A 122 -12.71 -20.97 -6.77
CA LYS A 122 -13.83 -20.92 -5.83
C LYS A 122 -15.10 -20.33 -6.45
N LEU A 123 -15.01 -19.38 -7.39
CA LEU A 123 -16.15 -18.83 -8.13
C LEU A 123 -16.69 -19.83 -9.16
N SER A 124 -15.82 -20.59 -9.82
CA SER A 124 -16.22 -21.74 -10.66
C SER A 124 -16.90 -22.84 -9.83
N ASN A 125 -16.42 -23.10 -8.61
CA ASN A 125 -17.05 -24.02 -7.67
C ASN A 125 -18.29 -23.45 -6.94
N VAL A 126 -18.44 -22.13 -6.87
CA VAL A 126 -19.70 -21.47 -6.52
C VAL A 126 -20.66 -21.49 -7.71
N GLY A 127 -20.15 -21.48 -8.94
CA GLY A 127 -20.89 -21.74 -10.18
C GLY A 127 -21.53 -23.13 -10.23
N SER A 128 -20.87 -24.15 -9.67
CA SER A 128 -21.49 -25.47 -9.45
C SER A 128 -22.44 -25.51 -8.24
N ARG A 129 -22.51 -24.44 -7.43
CA ARG A 129 -23.52 -24.18 -6.38
C ARG A 129 -24.52 -23.08 -6.74
N LEU A 130 -24.51 -22.58 -7.97
CA LEU A 130 -25.59 -21.80 -8.59
C LEU A 130 -26.81 -22.61 -9.10
N PRO A 131 -27.07 -23.91 -8.80
CA PRO A 131 -28.41 -24.47 -9.02
C PRO A 131 -29.47 -23.85 -8.07
N THR A 132 -29.06 -23.22 -6.96
CA THR A 132 -30.00 -22.72 -5.95
C THR A 132 -30.56 -21.33 -6.27
N VAL A 133 -29.82 -20.48 -6.99
CA VAL A 133 -30.30 -19.14 -7.38
C VAL A 133 -31.47 -19.23 -8.37
N ASN A 134 -31.49 -20.24 -9.25
CA ASN A 134 -32.61 -20.46 -10.17
C ASN A 134 -33.88 -20.93 -9.43
N HIS A 135 -33.74 -21.70 -8.35
CA HIS A 135 -34.87 -22.19 -7.56
C HIS A 135 -35.47 -21.12 -6.64
N ILE A 136 -34.63 -20.22 -6.08
CA ILE A 136 -35.09 -19.11 -5.24
C ILE A 136 -35.71 -17.99 -6.10
N LEU A 137 -35.15 -17.72 -7.29
CA LEU A 137 -35.73 -16.76 -8.25
C LEU A 137 -37.07 -17.24 -8.82
N SER A 138 -37.23 -18.55 -9.03
CA SER A 138 -38.53 -19.15 -9.37
C SER A 138 -39.54 -19.09 -8.21
N ALA A 139 -39.09 -19.28 -6.95
CA ALA A 139 -39.96 -19.20 -5.79
C ALA A 139 -40.45 -17.75 -5.52
N ILE A 140 -39.58 -16.76 -5.72
CA ILE A 140 -39.90 -15.34 -5.53
C ILE A 140 -40.81 -14.83 -6.66
N LYS A 141 -40.63 -15.27 -7.91
CA LYS A 141 -41.53 -14.88 -9.00
C LYS A 141 -42.92 -15.54 -8.92
N ARG A 142 -43.05 -16.67 -8.21
CA ARG A 142 -44.32 -17.41 -8.03
C ARG A 142 -45.29 -16.75 -7.05
N LYS A 143 -44.78 -16.00 -6.06
CA LYS A 143 -45.66 -15.27 -5.12
C LYS A 143 -46.30 -14.02 -5.76
N LYS A 144 -45.61 -13.38 -6.72
CA LYS A 144 -46.12 -12.19 -7.42
C LYS A 144 -47.10 -12.50 -8.57
N SER A 145 -47.06 -13.69 -9.16
CA SER A 145 -47.96 -14.07 -10.27
C SER A 145 -49.35 -14.51 -9.82
N MET A 146 -49.49 -15.06 -8.61
CA MET A 146 -50.80 -15.51 -8.10
C MET A 146 -51.76 -14.33 -7.87
N ASP A 147 -51.25 -13.22 -7.34
CA ASP A 147 -52.05 -12.02 -7.10
C ASP A 147 -52.61 -11.44 -8.41
N THR A 148 -51.84 -11.48 -9.51
CA THR A 148 -52.31 -10.99 -10.83
C THR A 148 -53.35 -11.92 -11.47
N ILE A 149 -53.21 -13.25 -11.32
CA ILE A 149 -54.17 -14.21 -11.88
C ILE A 149 -55.53 -14.07 -11.19
N ILE A 150 -55.55 -14.00 -9.84
CA ILE A 150 -56.79 -13.83 -9.08
C ILE A 150 -57.48 -12.50 -9.42
N LEU A 151 -56.72 -11.40 -9.53
CA LEU A 151 -57.26 -10.09 -9.86
C LEU A 151 -57.84 -10.03 -11.30
N SER A 152 -57.19 -10.70 -12.26
CA SER A 152 -57.70 -10.78 -13.64
C SER A 152 -58.99 -11.60 -13.76
N PHE A 153 -59.10 -12.69 -12.99
CA PHE A 153 -60.30 -13.53 -12.97
C PHE A 153 -61.50 -12.79 -12.39
N VAL A 154 -61.31 -12.06 -11.28
CA VAL A 154 -62.40 -11.30 -10.65
C VAL A 154 -62.91 -10.18 -11.56
N ALA A 155 -62.01 -9.48 -12.24
CA ALA A 155 -62.38 -8.42 -13.18
C ALA A 155 -63.20 -8.99 -14.35
N SER A 156 -62.79 -10.14 -14.91
CA SER A 156 -63.52 -10.80 -16.00
C SER A 156 -64.94 -11.22 -15.58
N VAL A 157 -65.10 -11.89 -14.42
CA VAL A 157 -66.42 -12.30 -13.91
C VAL A 157 -67.33 -11.08 -13.68
N CYS A 158 -66.80 -10.00 -13.09
CA CYS A 158 -67.58 -8.77 -12.91
C CYS A 158 -68.05 -8.19 -14.26
N THR A 159 -67.19 -8.12 -15.27
CA THR A 159 -67.58 -7.60 -16.60
C THR A 159 -68.62 -8.49 -17.29
N PHE A 160 -68.54 -9.81 -17.13
CA PHE A 160 -69.48 -10.74 -17.74
C PHE A 160 -70.87 -10.67 -17.11
N LEU A 161 -70.94 -10.57 -15.77
CA LEU A 161 -72.21 -10.38 -15.07
C LEU A 161 -72.89 -9.06 -15.43
N ILE A 162 -72.12 -7.97 -15.57
CA ILE A 162 -72.64 -6.69 -16.04
C ILE A 162 -73.19 -6.80 -17.46
N PHE A 163 -72.49 -7.51 -18.34
CA PHE A 163 -72.94 -7.72 -19.72
C PHE A 163 -74.23 -8.55 -19.80
N ILE A 164 -74.34 -9.64 -19.02
CA ILE A 164 -75.57 -10.42 -18.89
C ILE A 164 -76.71 -9.56 -18.35
N TYR A 165 -76.45 -8.73 -17.33
CA TYR A 165 -77.46 -7.82 -16.79
C TYR A 165 -77.95 -6.81 -17.83
N TRP A 166 -77.04 -6.29 -18.66
CA TRP A 166 -77.38 -5.38 -19.74
C TRP A 166 -78.18 -6.06 -20.86
N LEU A 167 -77.84 -7.31 -21.21
CA LEU A 167 -78.61 -8.10 -22.18
C LEU A 167 -79.98 -8.56 -21.66
N SER A 168 -80.11 -8.75 -20.36
CA SER A 168 -81.35 -9.20 -19.73
C SER A 168 -82.35 -8.07 -19.47
N LYS A 169 -81.95 -6.81 -19.66
CA LYS A 169 -82.77 -5.62 -19.40
C LYS A 169 -83.19 -4.95 -20.70
#